data_AF-A0A2K3J7R2-F1
#
_entry.id   AF-A0A2K3J7R2-F1
#
_cell.length_a   1.000
_cell.length_b   1.000
_cell.length_c   1.000
_cell.angle_alpha   90.00
_cell.angle_beta   90.00
_cell.angle_gamma   90.00
#
_symmetry.space_group_name_H-M   'P 1'
#
loop_
_entity.id
_entity.type
_entity.pdbx_description
1 polymer ?
#
loop_
_entity_poly.entity_id
_entity_poly.type
_entity_poly.pdbx_seq_one_letter_code
_entity_poly.pdbx_strand_id
1 'polypeptide(L)'
;ESSEETIVQISHEEVSEDELNSVIKRFNNQNNPALSLFIAKTYYDRGNYKEAYNYALVTNNLNPSIEDSVLIFARSLVKLGKKEDAITTLEAYINNTGSINAKILLNEIQKGKFK
;
A
#
# COMPACT_ATOMS: atom_id res chain seq x y z
N GLU A 1 -12.83 2.35 -42.03
CA GLU A 1 -12.93 1.57 -40.79
C GLU A 1 -12.10 2.25 -39.72
N SER A 2 -12.76 2.81 -38.70
CA SER A 2 -12.12 3.29 -37.48
C SER A 2 -12.54 2.31 -36.39
N SER A 3 -11.61 1.48 -35.95
CA SER A 3 -11.82 0.57 -34.83
C SER A 3 -11.77 1.39 -33.56
N GLU A 4 -12.93 1.57 -32.93
CA GLU A 4 -13.06 2.13 -31.58
C GLU A 4 -12.26 1.27 -30.60
N GLU A 5 -11.21 1.84 -30.01
CA GLU A 5 -10.51 1.25 -28.89
C GLU A 5 -11.45 1.28 -27.67
N THR A 6 -12.05 0.13 -27.36
CA THR A 6 -12.82 -0.07 -26.15
C THR A 6 -11.91 0.11 -24.93
N ILE A 7 -11.95 1.30 -24.33
CA ILE A 7 -11.38 1.56 -23.01
C ILE A 7 -12.23 0.76 -22.02
N VAL A 8 -11.76 -0.42 -21.64
CA VAL A 8 -12.37 -1.21 -20.58
C VAL A 8 -12.15 -0.44 -19.27
N GLN A 9 -13.15 0.35 -18.86
CA GLN A 9 -13.29 0.80 -17.49
C GLN A 9 -13.54 -0.42 -16.63
N ILE A 10 -12.46 -1.01 -16.09
CA ILE A 10 -12.57 -2.01 -15.03
C ILE A 10 -13.10 -1.24 -13.81
N SER A 11 -14.40 -1.35 -13.57
CA SER A 11 -15.00 -0.93 -12.30
C SER A 11 -14.35 -1.77 -11.20
N HIS A 12 -13.49 -1.15 -10.40
CA HIS A 12 -13.01 -1.77 -9.17
C HIS A 12 -14.22 -1.87 -8.24
N GLU A 13 -14.84 -3.06 -8.17
CA GLU A 13 -15.89 -3.31 -7.19
C GLU A 13 -15.31 -3.13 -5.80
N GLU A 14 -15.98 -2.33 -4.97
CA GLU A 14 -15.60 -2.14 -3.59
C GLU A 14 -15.69 -3.49 -2.87
N VAL A 15 -14.56 -3.97 -2.35
CA VAL A 15 -14.51 -5.20 -1.54
C VAL A 15 -15.49 -5.04 -0.39
N SER A 16 -16.41 -5.98 -0.20
CA SER A 16 -17.36 -5.92 0.91
C SER A 16 -16.69 -6.18 2.27
N GLU A 17 -17.37 -5.85 3.36
CA GLU A 17 -16.86 -6.15 4.71
C GLU A 17 -16.74 -7.66 4.95
N ASP A 18 -17.69 -8.46 4.45
CA ASP A 18 -17.66 -9.93 4.57
C ASP A 18 -16.49 -10.54 3.79
N GLU A 19 -16.20 -10.02 2.60
CA GLU A 19 -15.04 -10.46 1.81
C GLU A 19 -13.73 -10.10 2.50
N LEU A 20 -13.59 -8.88 3.02
CA LEU A 20 -12.40 -8.47 3.76
C LEU A 20 -12.19 -9.37 4.99
N ASN A 21 -13.27 -9.64 5.75
CA ASN A 21 -13.21 -10.51 6.92
C ASN A 21 -12.85 -11.97 6.56
N SER A 22 -13.34 -12.47 5.43
CA SER A 22 -12.95 -13.78 4.90
C SER A 22 -11.44 -13.83 4.59
N VAL A 23 -10.90 -12.77 3.99
CA VAL A 23 -9.46 -12.67 3.70
C VAL A 23 -8.64 -12.57 4.98
N ILE A 24 -9.06 -11.77 5.97
CA ILE A 24 -8.42 -11.67 7.29
C ILE A 24 -8.37 -13.05 7.98
N LYS A 25 -9.48 -13.80 7.94
CA LYS A 25 -9.51 -15.16 8.50
C LYS A 25 -8.52 -16.10 7.81
N ARG A 26 -8.42 -16.05 6.48
CA ARG A 26 -7.43 -16.85 5.73
C ARG A 26 -6.00 -16.43 6.06
N PHE A 27 -5.75 -15.13 6.16
CA PHE A 27 -4.45 -14.61 6.57
C PHE A 27 -4.05 -15.14 7.95
N ASN A 28 -4.93 -15.04 8.96
CA ASN A 28 -4.66 -15.52 10.32
C ASN A 28 -4.33 -17.02 10.38
N ASN A 29 -4.79 -17.82 9.41
CA ASN A 29 -4.51 -19.25 9.33
C ASN A 29 -3.21 -19.58 8.58
N GLN A 30 -2.79 -18.73 7.63
CA GLN A 30 -1.72 -19.06 6.68
C GLN A 30 -0.49 -18.15 6.78
N ASN A 31 -0.61 -16.99 7.43
CA ASN A 31 0.39 -15.92 7.46
C ASN A 31 0.93 -15.57 6.06
N ASN A 32 0.08 -15.63 5.04
CA ASN A 32 0.50 -15.39 3.66
C ASN A 32 0.70 -13.87 3.43
N PRO A 33 1.92 -13.42 3.04
CA PRO A 33 2.21 -12.00 2.82
C PRO A 33 1.32 -11.34 1.76
N ALA A 34 0.88 -12.08 0.73
CA ALA A 34 0.01 -11.56 -0.30
C ALA A 34 -1.38 -11.20 0.25
N LEU A 35 -1.90 -12.02 1.18
CA LEU A 35 -3.17 -11.72 1.86
C LEU A 35 -3.02 -10.51 2.79
N SER A 36 -1.91 -10.42 3.53
CA SER A 36 -1.62 -9.25 4.37
C SER A 36 -1.50 -7.97 3.55
N LEU A 37 -0.84 -8.02 2.38
CA LEU A 37 -0.73 -6.88 1.48
C LEU A 37 -2.09 -6.46 0.93
N PHE A 38 -2.93 -7.42 0.54
CA PHE A 38 -4.29 -7.16 0.09
C PHE A 38 -5.08 -6.42 1.17
N ILE A 39 -5.07 -6.92 2.41
CA ILE A 39 -5.75 -6.27 3.55
C ILE A 39 -5.24 -4.84 3.76
N ALA A 40 -3.92 -4.62 3.70
CA ALA A 40 -3.33 -3.29 3.83
C ALA A 40 -3.83 -2.32 2.75
N LYS A 41 -3.89 -2.76 1.48
CA LYS A 41 -4.42 -1.98 0.35
C LYS A 41 -5.89 -1.64 0.58
N THR A 42 -6.72 -2.63 0.89
CA THR A 42 -8.15 -2.42 1.13
C THR A 42 -8.40 -1.41 2.26
N TYR A 43 -7.68 -1.51 3.38
CA TYR A 43 -7.80 -0.52 4.44
C TYR A 43 -7.34 0.88 4.03
N TYR A 44 -6.28 0.99 3.24
CA TYR A 44 -5.80 2.27 2.73
C TYR A 44 -6.86 2.93 1.83
N ASP A 45 -7.44 2.15 0.91
CA ASP A 45 -8.45 2.62 -0.04
C ASP A 45 -9.74 3.07 0.67
N ARG A 46 -10.09 2.42 1.78
CA ARG A 46 -11.21 2.81 2.66
C ARG A 46 -10.90 3.98 3.61
N GLY A 47 -9.69 4.54 3.56
CA GLY A 47 -9.26 5.62 4.45
C GLY A 47 -8.92 5.19 5.88
N ASN A 48 -8.91 3.88 6.18
CA ASN A 48 -8.48 3.36 7.46
C ASN A 48 -6.94 3.20 7.51
N TYR A 49 -6.26 4.35 7.53
CA TYR A 49 -4.80 4.41 7.39
C TYR A 49 -4.04 3.75 8.54
N LYS A 50 -4.65 3.64 9.74
CA LYS A 50 -4.02 2.96 10.88
C LYS A 50 -3.91 1.46 10.62
N GLU A 51 -4.99 0.83 10.15
CA GLU A 51 -4.96 -0.60 9.82
C GLU A 51 -4.11 -0.86 8.56
N ALA A 52 -4.18 0.03 7.56
CA ALA A 52 -3.30 -0.04 6.40
C ALA A 52 -1.82 -0.06 6.79
N TYR A 53 -1.42 0.87 7.66
CA TYR A 53 -0.08 0.95 8.23
C TYR A 53 0.32 -0.35 8.97
N ASN A 54 -0.56 -0.89 9.82
CA ASN A 54 -0.27 -2.08 10.61
C ASN A 54 -0.07 -3.32 9.71
N TYR A 55 -0.98 -3.56 8.77
CA TYR A 55 -0.88 -4.72 7.87
C TYR A 55 0.27 -4.58 6.88
N ALA A 56 0.60 -3.36 6.44
CA ALA A 56 1.78 -3.11 5.63
C ALA A 56 3.07 -3.47 6.39
N LEU A 57 3.17 -3.11 7.67
CA LEU A 57 4.29 -3.51 8.53
C LEU A 57 4.36 -5.04 8.70
N VAL A 58 3.23 -5.69 8.93
CA VAL A 58 3.14 -7.17 9.01
C VAL A 58 3.63 -7.82 7.72
N THR A 59 3.19 -7.32 6.56
CA THR A 59 3.65 -7.81 5.25
C THR A 59 5.16 -7.69 5.11
N ASN A 60 5.74 -6.53 5.45
CA ASN A 60 7.18 -6.30 5.37
C ASN A 60 7.98 -7.22 6.31
N ASN A 61 7.46 -7.48 7.52
CA ASN A 61 8.07 -8.41 8.47
C ASN A 61 8.04 -9.87 7.96
N LEU A 62 6.98 -10.27 7.25
CA LEU A 62 6.87 -11.60 6.67
C LEU A 62 7.72 -11.74 5.39
N ASN A 63 7.76 -10.70 4.57
CA ASN A 63 8.55 -10.67 3.35
C ASN A 63 9.01 -9.24 3.00
N PRO A 64 10.27 -8.89 3.29
CA PRO A 64 10.80 -7.55 3.06
C PRO A 64 11.08 -7.22 1.59
N SER A 65 10.96 -8.21 0.68
CA SER A 65 11.11 -7.97 -0.77
C SER A 65 9.87 -7.34 -1.41
N ILE A 66 8.73 -7.32 -0.70
CA ILE A 66 7.47 -6.77 -1.21
C ILE A 66 7.50 -5.24 -1.06
N GLU A 67 8.03 -4.56 -2.08
CA GLU A 67 8.14 -3.09 -2.11
C GLU A 67 6.81 -2.38 -1.78
N ASP A 68 5.69 -2.87 -2.34
CA ASP A 68 4.36 -2.31 -2.11
C ASP A 68 4.00 -2.19 -0.63
N SER A 69 4.52 -3.07 0.23
CA SER A 69 4.29 -2.98 1.67
C SER A 69 4.93 -1.73 2.26
N VAL A 70 6.17 -1.40 1.87
CA VAL A 70 6.87 -0.17 2.31
C VAL A 70 6.17 1.06 1.76
N LEU A 71 5.70 1.02 0.50
CA LEU A 71 5.00 2.14 -0.11
C LEU A 71 3.67 2.43 0.60
N ILE A 72 2.84 1.42 0.86
CA ILE A 72 1.57 1.61 1.59
C ILE A 72 1.83 2.09 3.01
N PHE A 73 2.84 1.55 3.68
CA PHE A 73 3.24 1.99 5.01
C PHE A 73 3.58 3.48 5.03
N ALA A 74 4.43 3.94 4.11
CA ALA A 74 4.81 5.34 3.99
C ALA A 74 3.62 6.25 3.62
N ARG A 75 2.79 5.83 2.66
CA ARG A 75 1.56 6.57 2.28
C ARG A 75 0.61 6.72 3.48
N SER A 76 0.43 5.65 4.25
CA SER A 76 -0.42 5.63 5.44
C SER A 76 0.12 6.58 6.53
N LEU A 77 1.44 6.61 6.74
CA LEU A 77 2.07 7.55 7.66
C LEU A 77 1.78 9.01 7.30
N VAL A 78 1.88 9.38 6.02
CA VAL A 78 1.56 10.74 5.58
C VAL A 78 0.10 11.08 5.85
N LYS A 79 -0.84 10.17 5.55
CA LYS A 79 -2.27 10.37 5.80
C LYS A 79 -2.61 10.46 7.30
N LEU A 80 -1.77 9.87 8.16
CA LEU A 80 -1.87 9.97 9.62
C LEU A 80 -1.16 11.22 10.19
N GLY A 81 -0.66 12.12 9.33
CA GLY A 81 0.06 13.34 9.75
C GLY A 81 1.50 13.09 10.19
N LYS A 82 2.05 11.89 9.96
CA LYS A 82 3.42 11.49 10.32
C LYS A 82 4.34 11.57 9.11
N LYS A 83 4.44 12.77 8.54
CA LYS A 83 5.17 13.01 7.28
C LYS A 83 6.65 12.68 7.41
N GLU A 84 7.26 13.05 8.53
CA GLU A 84 8.68 12.87 8.81
C GLU A 84 9.03 11.37 8.88
N ASP A 85 8.21 10.57 9.59
CA ASP A 85 8.38 9.12 9.66
C ASP A 85 8.31 8.46 8.27
N ALA A 86 7.41 8.95 7.41
CA ALA A 86 7.28 8.46 6.03
C ALA A 86 8.53 8.75 5.20
N ILE A 87 9.09 9.96 5.34
CA ILE A 87 10.33 10.37 4.67
C ILE A 87 11.49 9.49 5.13
N THR A 88 11.70 9.34 6.45
CA THR A 88 12.78 8.51 6.99
C THR A 88 12.67 7.05 6.54
N THR A 89 11.45 6.50 6.51
CA THR A 89 11.22 5.14 6.01
C THR A 89 11.62 4.99 4.54
N LEU A 90 11.21 5.93 3.69
CA LEU A 90 11.51 5.89 2.26
C LEU A 90 13.00 6.07 2.00
N GLU A 91 13.67 7.00 2.68
CA GLU A 91 15.11 7.22 2.56
C GLU A 91 15.90 5.97 2.94
N ALA A 92 15.56 5.33 4.06
CA ALA A 92 16.18 4.08 4.48
C ALA A 92 15.99 2.98 3.44
N TYR A 93 14.77 2.83 2.91
CA TYR A 93 14.47 1.83 1.88
C TYR A 93 15.22 2.10 0.56
N ILE A 94 15.27 3.36 0.12
CA ILE A 94 15.98 3.79 -1.09
C ILE A 94 17.47 3.54 -0.97
N ASN A 95 18.07 3.81 0.19
CA ASN A 95 19.49 3.60 0.41
C ASN A 95 19.89 2.12 0.29
N ASN A 96 18.99 1.21 0.68
CA ASN A 96 19.23 -0.23 0.60
C ASN A 96 18.95 -0.80 -0.80
N THR A 97 17.86 -0.36 -1.45
CA THR A 97 17.33 -1.00 -2.66
C THR A 97 17.56 -0.22 -3.95
N GLY A 98 17.81 1.08 -3.86
CA GLY A 98 17.85 1.98 -5.02
C GLY A 98 16.48 2.26 -5.67
N SER A 99 15.37 1.81 -5.06
CA SER A 99 14.01 1.85 -5.61
C SER A 99 13.63 3.19 -6.26
N ILE A 100 13.18 3.12 -7.52
CA ILE A 100 12.69 4.28 -8.26
C ILE A 100 11.30 4.70 -7.76
N ASN A 101 10.42 3.73 -7.47
CA ASN A 101 9.08 4.01 -6.98
C ASN A 101 9.10 4.73 -5.63
N ALA A 102 9.97 4.29 -4.72
CA ALA A 102 10.16 4.96 -3.44
C ALA A 102 10.72 6.38 -3.60
N LYS A 103 11.65 6.60 -4.55
CA LYS A 103 12.16 7.95 -4.87
C LYS A 103 11.07 8.87 -5.39
N ILE A 104 10.20 8.37 -6.27
CA ILE A 104 9.06 9.13 -6.80
C ILE A 104 8.13 9.53 -5.65
N LEU A 105 7.72 8.56 -4.83
CA LEU A 105 6.83 8.84 -3.69
C LEU A 105 7.46 9.82 -2.70
N LEU A 106 8.74 9.66 -2.37
CA LEU A 106 9.48 10.58 -1.50
C LEU A 106 9.44 12.01 -2.07
N ASN A 107 9.67 12.16 -3.37
CA ASN A 107 9.63 13.45 -4.05
C ASN A 107 8.23 14.09 -3.99
N GLU A 108 7.17 13.30 -4.19
CA GLU A 108 5.79 13.75 -4.09
C GLU A 108 5.45 14.25 -2.68
N ILE A 109 5.87 13.52 -1.66
CA ILE A 109 5.66 13.88 -0.25
C ILE A 109 6.41 15.16 0.11
N GLN A 110 7.68 15.27 -0.25
CA GLN A 110 8.51 16.44 0.05
C GLN A 110 7.97 17.71 -0.63
N LYS A 111 7.54 17.61 -1.89
CA LYS A 111 6.97 18.73 -2.65
C LYS A 111 5.50 19.05 -2.31
N GLY A 112 4.88 18.31 -1.39
CA GLY A 112 3.46 18.49 -1.04
C GLY A 112 2.51 18.14 -2.19
N LYS A 113 2.95 17.29 -3.12
CA LYS A 113 2.16 16.80 -4.26
C LYS A 113 1.45 15.48 -3.96
N PHE A 114 1.77 14.84 -2.84
CA PHE A 114 1.07 13.66 -2.35
C PHE A 114 -0.38 14.03 -2.00
N LYS A 115 -1.35 13.28 -2.56
CA LYS A 115 -2.78 13.54 -2.42
C LYS A 115 -3.49 12.49 -1.58
#